data_AF-A0AAN4WED4-F1
#
_entry.id   AF-A0AAN4WED4-F1
#
_cell.length_a   1.000
_cell.length_b   1.000
_cell.length_c   1.000
_cell.angle_alpha   90.00
_cell.angle_beta   90.00
_cell.angle_gamma   90.00
#
_symmetry.space_group_name_H-M   'P 1'
#
loop_
_entity.id
_entity.type
_entity.pdbx_description
1 polymer ?
#
loop_
_entity_poly.entity_id
_entity_poly.type
_entity_poly.pdbx_seq_one_letter_code
_entity_poly.pdbx_strand_id
1 'polypeptide(L)'
;METDRKEYLLRPLIEGVVYEITDNFIRVSNSNTLFINLEKRERIQLTEVEKLFRELRKITKNNPRLKLKGVTKFLPIIRELYPEYCDSVSLIEKNFSEISELFRQIKTDGLHIGCRDDELLNLANAKRFEIERQHYQNSPYSRFVRCYTNLKSALKMQGWKDEGIVCYTVLLLPF
;
A
#
# COMPACT_ATOMS: atom_id res chain seq x y z
N MET A 1 -16.86 -27.81 10.40
CA MET A 1 -15.89 -28.68 11.09
C MET A 1 -14.53 -28.17 10.72
N GLU A 2 -13.76 -27.72 11.70
CA GLU A 2 -12.35 -27.35 11.51
C GLU A 2 -11.60 -28.66 11.28
N THR A 3 -11.08 -28.89 10.09
CA THR A 3 -10.28 -30.07 9.77
C THR A 3 -8.90 -29.91 10.43
N ASP A 4 -8.41 -30.94 11.12
CA ASP A 4 -7.06 -30.92 11.69
C ASP A 4 -6.03 -30.71 10.57
N ARG A 5 -5.07 -29.81 10.76
CA ARG A 5 -4.06 -29.48 9.73
C ARG A 5 -3.34 -30.73 9.23
N LYS A 6 -3.13 -31.73 10.11
CA LYS A 6 -2.52 -33.02 9.73
C LYS A 6 -3.34 -33.77 8.69
N GLU A 7 -4.67 -33.78 8.80
CA GLU A 7 -5.55 -34.42 7.82
C GLU A 7 -5.53 -33.67 6.48
N TYR A 8 -5.44 -32.33 6.51
CA TYR A 8 -5.29 -31.53 5.30
C TYR A 8 -4.00 -31.86 4.53
N LEU A 9 -2.87 -32.00 5.24
CA LEU A 9 -1.56 -32.28 4.63
C LEU A 9 -1.46 -33.69 3.99
N LEU A 10 -2.41 -34.60 4.27
CA LEU A 10 -2.50 -35.90 3.60
C LEU A 10 -3.14 -35.83 2.20
N ARG A 11 -3.77 -34.71 1.85
CA ARG A 11 -4.43 -34.54 0.55
C ARG A 11 -3.39 -34.42 -0.58
N PRO A 12 -3.75 -34.61 -1.85
CA PRO A 12 -2.81 -34.39 -2.95
C PRO A 12 -2.36 -32.93 -3.05
N LEU A 13 -1.15 -32.68 -3.52
CA LEU A 13 -0.64 -31.33 -3.81
C LEU A 13 -1.38 -30.70 -4.99
N ILE A 14 -1.49 -29.37 -4.99
CA ILE A 14 -1.91 -28.59 -6.15
C ILE A 14 -0.73 -28.50 -7.12
N GLU A 15 -0.95 -28.90 -8.37
CA GLU A 15 0.09 -28.87 -9.39
C GLU A 15 0.43 -27.45 -9.85
N GLY A 16 1.70 -27.27 -10.23
CA GLY A 16 2.18 -26.05 -10.90
C GLY A 16 2.20 -24.79 -10.03
N VAL A 17 2.20 -24.92 -8.70
CA VAL A 17 2.31 -23.76 -7.81
C VAL A 17 3.74 -23.22 -7.83
N VAL A 18 3.87 -21.93 -8.14
CA VAL A 18 5.12 -21.17 -8.13
C VAL A 18 5.15 -20.27 -6.90
N TYR A 19 6.25 -20.31 -6.16
CA TYR A 19 6.47 -19.53 -4.94
C TYR A 19 7.61 -18.53 -5.12
N GLU A 20 7.26 -17.25 -5.19
CA GLU A 20 8.20 -16.13 -5.23
C GLU A 20 8.09 -15.36 -3.92
N ILE A 21 9.00 -15.62 -2.98
CA ILE A 21 9.01 -15.03 -1.65
C ILE A 21 10.34 -14.34 -1.45
N THR A 22 10.31 -13.01 -1.34
CA THR A 22 11.49 -12.17 -1.12
C THR A 22 11.23 -11.21 0.04
N ASP A 23 12.25 -10.43 0.40
CA ASP A 23 12.10 -9.41 1.45
C ASP A 23 11.16 -8.28 1.05
N ASN A 24 10.90 -8.09 -0.25
CA ASN A 24 10.14 -6.96 -0.80
C ASN A 24 8.79 -7.35 -1.41
N PHE A 25 8.59 -8.61 -1.79
CA PHE A 25 7.31 -9.08 -2.32
C PHE A 25 7.07 -10.57 -2.05
N ILE A 26 5.80 -10.94 -2.00
CA ILE A 26 5.31 -12.31 -1.86
C ILE A 26 4.29 -12.54 -2.98
N ARG A 27 4.59 -13.48 -3.87
CA ARG A 27 3.69 -13.90 -4.94
C ARG A 27 3.65 -15.42 -5.00
N VAL A 28 2.45 -15.98 -4.85
CA VAL A 28 2.21 -17.42 -4.98
C VAL A 28 1.02 -17.63 -5.89
N SER A 29 1.24 -18.36 -6.98
CA SER A 29 0.22 -18.61 -8.00
C SER A 29 0.48 -19.91 -8.75
N ASN A 30 -0.57 -20.46 -9.36
CA ASN A 30 -0.44 -21.40 -10.47
C ASN A 30 -1.13 -20.82 -11.72
N SER A 31 -1.33 -21.63 -12.76
CA SER A 31 -1.96 -21.17 -14.01
C SER A 31 -3.38 -20.62 -13.86
N ASN A 32 -4.09 -21.01 -12.80
CA ASN A 32 -5.53 -20.74 -12.64
C ASN A 32 -5.84 -19.83 -11.45
N THR A 33 -4.94 -19.74 -10.47
CA THR A 33 -5.20 -19.12 -9.16
C THR A 33 -4.02 -18.29 -8.69
N LEU A 34 -4.33 -17.07 -8.22
CA LEU A 34 -3.42 -16.23 -7.45
C LEU A 34 -3.77 -16.37 -5.97
N PHE A 35 -2.92 -17.07 -5.22
CA PHE A 35 -3.14 -17.32 -3.78
C PHE A 35 -2.77 -16.08 -2.96
N ILE A 36 -1.66 -15.43 -3.29
CA ILE A 36 -1.25 -14.16 -2.70
C ILE A 36 -0.43 -13.32 -3.67
N ASN A 37 -0.58 -12.01 -3.56
CA ASN A 37 0.26 -11.02 -4.23
C ASN A 37 0.38 -9.79 -3.32
N LEU A 38 1.54 -9.63 -2.69
CA LEU A 38 1.84 -8.51 -1.80
C LEU A 38 3.20 -7.92 -2.14
N GLU A 39 3.29 -6.60 -2.07
CA GLU A 39 4.50 -5.83 -2.32
C GLU A 39 4.69 -4.83 -1.18
N LYS A 40 5.91 -4.75 -0.63
CA LYS A 40 6.27 -3.70 0.33
C LYS A 40 6.31 -2.36 -0.38
N ARG A 41 5.77 -1.33 0.28
CA ARG A 41 5.92 0.06 -0.13
C ARG A 41 6.95 0.74 0.75
N GLU A 42 7.77 1.59 0.14
CA GLU A 42 8.67 2.44 0.91
C GLU A 42 7.89 3.41 1.79
N ARG A 43 8.36 3.57 3.02
CA ARG A 43 7.79 4.54 3.96
C ARG A 43 8.09 5.96 3.50
N ILE A 44 7.03 6.73 3.31
CA ILE A 44 7.09 8.14 2.93
C ILE A 44 7.48 8.94 4.17
N GLN A 45 8.56 9.71 4.06
CA GLN A 45 9.03 10.56 5.14
C GLN A 45 8.25 11.87 5.17
N LEU A 46 7.85 12.32 6.36
CA LEU A 46 7.17 13.62 6.53
C LEU A 46 8.01 14.78 5.94
N THR A 47 9.33 14.73 6.11
CA THR A 47 10.26 15.74 5.57
C THR A 47 10.22 15.82 4.05
N GLU A 48 9.99 14.70 3.36
CA GLU A 48 9.81 14.67 1.91
C GLU A 48 8.52 15.37 1.49
N VAL A 49 7.41 15.07 2.18
CA VAL A 49 6.11 15.72 1.93
C VAL A 49 6.20 17.23 2.15
N GLU A 50 6.84 17.66 3.24
CA GLU A 50 7.05 19.07 3.52
C GLU A 50 7.93 19.75 2.46
N LYS A 51 8.97 19.06 1.97
CA LYS A 51 9.85 19.56 0.91
C LYS A 51 9.07 19.77 -0.39
N LEU A 52 8.31 18.77 -0.84
CA LEU A 52 7.49 18.85 -2.06
C LEU A 52 6.46 19.99 -1.96
N PHE A 53 5.81 20.14 -0.80
CA PHE A 53 4.88 21.24 -0.58
C PHE A 53 5.56 22.62 -0.66
N ARG A 54 6.74 22.78 -0.04
CA ARG A 54 7.51 24.04 -0.12
C ARG A 54 7.93 24.36 -1.55
N GLU A 55 8.34 23.35 -2.31
CA GLU A 55 8.69 23.49 -3.72
C GLU A 55 7.50 23.99 -4.54
N LEU A 56 6.35 23.31 -4.44
CA LEU A 56 5.14 23.71 -5.15
C LEU A 56 4.69 25.14 -4.77
N ARG A 57 4.81 25.51 -3.49
CA ARG A 57 4.52 26.87 -3.00
C ARG A 57 5.49 27.92 -3.55
N LYS A 58 6.76 27.58 -3.81
CA LYS A 58 7.71 28.49 -4.46
C LYS A 58 7.31 28.72 -5.92
N ILE A 59 6.94 27.67 -6.63
CA ILE A 59 6.50 27.75 -8.03
C ILE A 59 5.27 28.64 -8.15
N THR A 60 4.28 28.49 -7.26
CA THR A 60 3.04 29.29 -7.31
C THR A 60 3.26 30.79 -7.12
N LYS A 61 4.29 31.19 -6.37
CA LYS A 61 4.60 32.63 -6.18
C LYS A 61 5.01 33.30 -7.48
N ASN A 62 5.66 32.56 -8.36
CA ASN A 62 6.20 33.05 -9.62
C ASN A 62 5.32 32.67 -10.83
N ASN A 63 4.20 31.98 -10.60
CA ASN A 63 3.32 31.53 -11.66
C ASN A 63 1.84 31.84 -11.36
N PRO A 64 1.28 32.91 -11.95
CA PRO A 64 -0.10 33.30 -11.72
C PRO A 64 -1.14 32.30 -12.27
N ARG A 65 -0.74 31.40 -13.18
CA ARG A 65 -1.62 30.34 -13.72
C ARG A 65 -1.79 29.18 -12.74
N LEU A 66 -0.94 29.07 -11.72
CA LEU A 66 -0.97 27.96 -10.77
C LEU A 66 -1.59 28.38 -9.43
N LYS A 67 -2.73 27.78 -9.08
CA LYS A 67 -3.43 27.99 -7.80
C LYS A 67 -3.31 26.76 -6.91
N LEU A 68 -3.12 26.97 -5.62
CA LEU A 68 -3.18 25.90 -4.61
C LEU A 68 -4.40 26.09 -3.71
N LYS A 69 -5.20 25.04 -3.54
CA LYS A 69 -6.32 25.02 -2.59
C LYS A 69 -5.93 24.26 -1.33
N GLY A 70 -6.22 24.84 -0.16
CA GLY A 70 -5.96 24.21 1.15
C GLY A 70 -4.59 24.53 1.77
N VAL A 71 -3.84 25.52 1.24
CA VAL A 71 -2.46 25.86 1.64
C VAL A 71 -2.31 26.09 3.15
N THR A 72 -3.23 26.84 3.76
CA THR A 72 -3.16 27.22 5.17
C THR A 72 -3.31 26.03 6.11
N LYS A 73 -4.16 25.08 5.74
CA LYS A 73 -4.47 23.90 6.57
C LYS A 73 -3.59 22.69 6.27
N PHE A 74 -2.86 22.69 5.15
CA PHE A 74 -2.12 21.52 4.67
C PHE A 74 -1.08 21.00 5.68
N LEU A 75 -0.14 21.86 6.12
CA LEU A 75 0.92 21.44 7.04
C LEU A 75 0.40 20.99 8.41
N PRO A 76 -0.54 21.70 9.06
CA PRO A 76 -1.15 21.20 10.29
C PRO A 76 -1.76 19.80 10.13
N ILE A 77 -2.59 19.61 9.11
CA ILE A 77 -3.30 18.33 8.89
C ILE A 77 -2.33 17.19 8.58
N ILE A 78 -1.31 17.42 7.75
CA ILE A 78 -0.39 16.33 7.38
C ILE A 78 0.52 15.91 8.54
N ARG A 79 0.87 16.85 9.43
CA ARG A 79 1.65 16.58 10.64
C ARG A 79 0.83 15.83 11.67
N GLU A 80 -0.43 16.19 11.85
CA GLU A 80 -1.39 15.49 12.70
C GLU A 80 -1.66 14.07 12.20
N LEU A 81 -1.78 13.89 10.89
CA LEU A 81 -2.01 12.59 10.26
C LEU A 81 -0.78 11.66 10.27
N TYR A 82 0.43 12.22 10.37
CA TYR A 82 1.66 11.46 10.18
C TYR A 82 1.88 10.33 11.21
N PRO A 83 1.64 10.51 12.52
CA PRO A 83 1.72 9.42 13.50
C PRO A 83 0.81 8.24 13.14
N GLU A 84 -0.47 8.50 12.82
CA GLU A 84 -1.42 7.45 12.44
C GLU A 84 -1.00 6.72 11.13
N TYR A 85 -0.43 7.47 10.17
CA TYR A 85 0.20 6.87 8.99
C TYR A 85 1.36 5.94 9.37
N CYS A 86 2.21 6.35 10.30
CA CYS A 86 3.35 5.56 10.76
C CYS A 86 2.91 4.27 11.47
N ASP A 87 1.85 4.34 12.27
CA ASP A 87 1.25 3.17 12.92
C ASP A 87 0.69 2.20 11.87
N SER A 88 0.00 2.74 10.86
CA SER A 88 -0.53 1.95 9.74
C SER A 88 0.60 1.26 8.95
N VAL A 89 1.71 1.96 8.66
CA VAL A 89 2.89 1.37 8.00
C VAL A 89 3.50 0.28 8.86
N SER A 90 3.65 0.50 10.16
CA SER A 90 4.23 -0.49 11.08
C SER A 90 3.37 -1.76 11.15
N LEU A 91 2.04 -1.61 11.13
CA LEU A 91 1.11 -2.74 11.04
C LEU A 91 1.26 -3.50 9.71
N ILE A 92 1.37 -2.78 8.58
CA ILE A 92 1.59 -3.39 7.27
C ILE A 92 2.92 -4.17 7.25
N GLU A 93 4.00 -3.58 7.74
CA GLU A 93 5.33 -4.20 7.80
C GLU A 93 5.33 -5.46 8.67
N LYS A 94 4.70 -5.38 9.85
CA LYS A 94 4.53 -6.53 10.75
C LYS A 94 3.77 -7.66 10.07
N ASN A 95 2.58 -7.37 9.53
CA ASN A 95 1.75 -8.37 8.88
C ASN A 95 2.44 -8.95 7.64
N PHE A 96 3.17 -8.16 6.86
CA PHE A 96 3.95 -8.66 5.72
C PHE A 96 5.02 -9.65 6.17
N SER A 97 5.80 -9.33 7.21
CA SER A 97 6.82 -10.25 7.74
C SER A 97 6.20 -11.57 8.21
N GLU A 98 5.11 -11.49 8.99
CA GLU A 98 4.42 -12.69 9.47
C GLU A 98 3.84 -13.53 8.31
N ILE A 99 3.26 -12.89 7.29
CA ILE A 99 2.80 -13.58 6.08
C ILE A 99 3.97 -14.23 5.34
N SER A 100 5.14 -13.58 5.26
CA SER A 100 6.34 -14.14 4.63
C SER A 100 6.77 -15.44 5.31
N GLU A 101 6.82 -15.46 6.64
CA GLU A 101 7.13 -16.71 7.38
C GLU A 101 6.09 -17.80 7.16
N LEU A 102 4.80 -17.45 7.20
CA LEU A 102 3.71 -18.40 6.93
C LEU A 102 3.85 -19.01 5.53
N PHE A 103 4.15 -18.20 4.51
CA PHE A 103 4.31 -18.70 3.14
C PHE A 103 5.61 -19.48 2.93
N ARG A 104 6.67 -19.23 3.71
CA ARG A 104 7.86 -20.11 3.72
C ARG A 104 7.54 -21.48 4.30
N GLN A 105 6.71 -21.55 5.34
CA GLN A 105 6.22 -22.82 5.87
C GLN A 105 5.30 -23.53 4.85
N ILE A 106 4.33 -22.82 4.28
CA ILE A 106 3.43 -23.37 3.23
C ILE A 106 4.21 -23.84 2.01
N LYS A 107 5.34 -23.20 1.66
CA LYS A 107 6.22 -23.67 0.58
C LYS A 107 6.88 -25.00 0.91
N THR A 108 7.24 -25.22 2.17
CA THR A 108 7.83 -26.48 2.66
C THR A 108 6.79 -27.59 2.72
N ASP A 109 5.62 -27.29 3.28
CA ASP A 109 4.52 -28.24 3.44
C ASP A 109 3.87 -28.58 2.08
N GLY A 110 3.79 -27.58 1.20
CA GLY A 110 3.02 -27.62 -0.04
C GLY A 110 1.59 -27.10 0.13
N LEU A 111 1.01 -26.61 -0.97
CA LEU A 111 -0.43 -26.33 -1.04
C LEU A 111 -1.16 -27.58 -1.54
N HIS A 112 -2.17 -28.02 -0.80
CA HIS A 112 -2.92 -29.24 -1.11
C HIS A 112 -4.33 -28.93 -1.62
N ILE A 113 -4.95 -29.90 -2.30
CA ILE A 113 -6.34 -29.80 -2.75
C ILE A 113 -7.25 -29.50 -1.56
N GLY A 114 -8.15 -28.52 -1.75
CA GLY A 114 -8.97 -28.02 -0.66
C GLY A 114 -8.21 -27.08 0.29
N CYS A 115 -7.23 -26.32 -0.22
CA CYS A 115 -6.43 -25.34 0.53
C CYS A 115 -7.24 -24.29 1.31
N ARG A 116 -8.55 -24.18 1.10
CA ARG A 116 -9.44 -23.39 1.96
C ARG A 116 -9.46 -23.88 3.41
N ASP A 117 -9.18 -25.16 3.64
CA ASP A 117 -9.11 -25.75 4.98
C ASP A 117 -7.71 -25.60 5.62
N ASP A 118 -6.74 -25.01 4.90
CA ASP A 118 -5.38 -24.82 5.38
C ASP A 118 -5.32 -23.70 6.44
N GLU A 119 -5.01 -24.07 7.68
CA GLU A 119 -4.88 -23.14 8.81
C GLU A 119 -3.87 -22.01 8.57
N LEU A 120 -2.68 -22.31 8.02
CA LEU A 120 -1.65 -21.29 7.78
C LEU A 120 -2.05 -20.36 6.65
N LEU A 121 -2.70 -20.88 5.59
CA LEU A 121 -3.22 -20.04 4.52
C LEU A 121 -4.34 -19.13 5.02
N ASN A 122 -5.23 -19.64 5.87
CA ASN A 122 -6.30 -18.84 6.49
C ASN A 122 -5.73 -17.75 7.41
N LEU A 123 -4.72 -18.07 8.22
CA LEU A 123 -4.03 -17.09 9.05
C LEU A 123 -3.33 -16.02 8.20
N ALA A 124 -2.66 -16.41 7.12
CA ALA A 124 -2.02 -15.48 6.20
C ALA A 124 -3.05 -14.58 5.52
N ASN A 125 -4.20 -15.13 5.11
CA ASN A 125 -5.30 -14.35 4.54
C ASN A 125 -5.88 -13.35 5.54
N ALA A 126 -6.08 -13.73 6.80
CA ALA A 126 -6.54 -12.80 7.85
C ALA A 126 -5.60 -11.59 7.99
N LYS A 127 -4.27 -11.84 8.00
CA LYS A 127 -3.27 -10.76 8.04
C LYS A 127 -3.24 -9.94 6.75
N ARG A 128 -3.44 -10.58 5.60
CA ARG A 128 -3.57 -9.90 4.30
C ARG A 128 -4.76 -8.93 4.32
N PHE A 129 -5.90 -9.35 4.86
CA PHE A 129 -7.06 -8.47 5.02
C PHE A 129 -6.76 -7.27 5.91
N GLU A 130 -6.00 -7.42 6.99
CA GLU A 130 -5.59 -6.28 7.83
C GLU A 130 -4.69 -5.28 7.08
N ILE A 131 -3.84 -5.76 6.16
CA ILE A 131 -3.08 -4.88 5.23
C ILE A 131 -4.05 -4.18 4.26
N GLU A 132 -4.94 -4.92 3.60
CA GLU A 132 -5.90 -4.38 2.64
C GLU A 132 -6.79 -3.28 3.24
N ARG A 133 -7.19 -3.44 4.51
CA ARG A 133 -7.94 -2.43 5.26
C ARG A 133 -7.18 -1.11 5.41
N GLN A 134 -5.85 -1.13 5.49
CA GLN A 134 -5.05 0.09 5.48
C GLN A 134 -5.09 0.80 4.12
N HIS A 135 -5.44 0.13 3.04
CA HIS A 135 -5.59 0.74 1.72
C HIS A 135 -7.00 1.27 1.44
N TYR A 136 -7.93 1.18 2.41
CA TYR A 136 -9.26 1.75 2.26
C TYR A 136 -9.19 3.28 2.19
N GLN A 137 -10.07 3.90 1.41
CA GLN A 137 -9.98 5.31 1.00
C GLN A 137 -9.81 6.29 2.18
N ASN A 138 -10.41 6.00 3.33
CA ASN A 138 -10.44 6.88 4.50
C ASN A 138 -9.47 6.47 5.61
N SER A 139 -8.65 5.43 5.40
CA SER A 139 -7.63 5.06 6.37
C SER A 139 -6.58 6.18 6.50
N PRO A 140 -5.89 6.28 7.65
CA PRO A 140 -4.79 7.21 7.79
C PRO A 140 -3.71 7.01 6.73
N TYR A 141 -3.40 5.75 6.43
CA TYR A 141 -2.47 5.38 5.36
C TYR A 141 -2.86 5.97 4.00
N SER A 142 -4.05 5.69 3.52
CA SER A 142 -4.53 6.14 2.20
C SER A 142 -4.61 7.65 2.10
N ARG A 143 -5.08 8.32 3.16
CA ARG A 143 -5.17 9.78 3.20
C ARG A 143 -3.79 10.42 3.09
N PHE A 144 -2.80 9.91 3.84
CA PHE A 144 -1.43 10.42 3.80
C PHE A 144 -0.77 10.17 2.44
N VAL A 145 -0.87 8.94 1.92
CA VAL A 145 -0.34 8.56 0.60
C VAL A 145 -0.96 9.39 -0.52
N ARG A 146 -2.26 9.69 -0.44
CA ARG A 146 -2.95 10.55 -1.42
C ARG A 146 -2.41 11.98 -1.40
N CYS A 147 -2.21 12.57 -0.22
CA CYS A 147 -1.57 13.89 -0.10
C CYS A 147 -0.18 13.91 -0.76
N TYR A 148 0.65 12.91 -0.46
CA TYR A 148 1.98 12.77 -1.05
C TYR A 148 1.93 12.60 -2.58
N THR A 149 1.08 11.70 -3.06
CA THR A 149 0.94 11.39 -4.50
C THR A 149 0.43 12.60 -5.28
N ASN A 150 -0.49 13.38 -4.72
CA ASN A 150 -0.98 14.62 -5.35
C ASN A 150 0.15 15.64 -5.53
N LEU A 151 0.98 15.85 -4.50
CA LEU A 151 2.14 16.76 -4.59
C LEU A 151 3.14 16.27 -5.65
N LYS A 152 3.50 14.99 -5.59
CA LYS A 152 4.47 14.37 -6.51
C LYS A 152 3.97 14.44 -7.96
N SER A 153 2.69 14.15 -8.18
CA SER A 153 2.07 14.19 -9.51
C SER A 153 1.98 15.61 -10.06
N ALA A 154 1.61 16.58 -9.22
CA ALA A 154 1.58 17.99 -9.63
C ALA A 154 2.97 18.48 -10.08
N LEU A 155 4.01 18.20 -9.30
CA LEU A 155 5.39 18.57 -9.63
C LEU A 155 5.96 17.84 -10.85
N LYS A 156 5.53 16.59 -11.09
CA LYS A 156 5.93 15.80 -12.26
C LYS A 156 5.24 16.25 -13.54
N MET A 157 3.91 16.38 -13.50
CA MET A 157 3.10 16.68 -14.69
C MET A 157 3.22 18.14 -15.10
N GLN A 158 3.36 19.05 -14.13
CA GLN A 158 3.48 20.49 -14.36
C GLN A 158 2.41 21.04 -15.32
N GLY A 159 1.16 20.60 -15.19
CA GLY A 159 0.09 20.91 -16.14
C GLY A 159 -0.12 22.42 -16.38
N TRP A 160 0.28 23.27 -15.43
CA TRP A 160 0.30 24.73 -15.59
C TRP A 160 1.28 25.28 -16.66
N LYS A 161 2.12 24.43 -17.25
CA LYS A 161 3.00 24.79 -18.37
C LYS A 161 2.32 24.67 -19.73
N ASP A 162 1.17 24.02 -19.80
CA ASP A 162 0.37 23.95 -21.02
C ASP A 162 -0.17 25.35 -21.36
N GLU A 163 0.19 25.85 -22.56
CA GLU A 163 -0.21 27.18 -23.03
C GLU A 163 -1.72 27.29 -23.30
N GLY A 164 -2.40 26.16 -23.53
CA GLY A 164 -3.86 26.10 -23.64
C GLY A 164 -4.58 26.21 -22.29
N ILE A 165 -3.87 26.11 -21.16
CA ILE A 165 -4.46 26.18 -19.83
C ILE A 165 -4.32 27.59 -19.24
N VAL A 166 -5.47 28.25 -19.11
CA VAL A 166 -5.59 29.59 -18.51
C VAL A 166 -5.31 29.57 -16.99
N CYS A 167 -5.76 28.52 -16.30
CA CYS A 167 -5.59 28.37 -14.86
C CYS A 167 -5.57 26.89 -14.46
N TYR A 168 -4.57 26.49 -13.69
CA TYR A 168 -4.40 25.14 -13.16
C TYR A 168 -4.48 25.16 -11.64
N THR A 169 -5.35 24.32 -11.06
CA THR A 169 -5.54 24.27 -9.59
C THR A 169 -5.11 22.93 -9.04
N VAL A 170 -4.20 22.94 -8.06
CA VAL A 170 -3.82 21.74 -7.30
C VAL A 170 -4.59 21.71 -5.98
N LEU A 171 -5.32 20.61 -5.75
CA LEU A 171 -5.97 20.30 -4.49
C LEU A 171 -4.98 19.59 -3.56
N LEU A 172 -4.54 20.29 -2.51
CA LEU A 172 -3.53 19.75 -1.58
C LEU A 172 -4.12 18.75 -0.59
N LEU A 173 -5.40 18.93 -0.25
CA LEU A 173 -6.09 18.09 0.72
C LEU A 173 -7.21 17.32 0.03
N PRO A 174 -7.36 16.03 0.37
CA PRO A 174 -8.51 15.26 -0.01
C PRO A 174 -9.69 15.69 0.87
N PHE A 175 -10.49 16.64 0.39
CA PHE A 175 -11.84 16.84 0.92
C PHE A 175 -12.76 15.76 0.35
#